data_AF-A0A351EPK9-F1
#
_entry.id   AF-A0A351EPK9-F1
#
_cell.length_a   1.000
_cell.length_b   1.000
_cell.length_c   1.000
_cell.angle_alpha   90.00
_cell.angle_beta   90.00
_cell.angle_gamma   90.00
#
_symmetry.space_group_name_H-M   'P 1'
#
loop_
_entity.id
_entity.type
_entity.pdbx_description
1 polymer ?
#
loop_
_entity_poly.entity_id
_entity_poly.type
_entity_poly.pdbx_seq_one_letter_code
_entity_poly.pdbx_strand_id
1 'polypeptide(L)'
;MSDTEHPDFADEAAYIHKAYARLDQSREAAKSITDNVESREGGTHQARYERDVLADKVRSRLEDLDIGDQSLIFGRIDQAEGDHFHIGRVAVFDEDRNPMVVDWRAPIAEPFYRATGRQTMGLSRRRHYITRYRELLGIEDEYFTGEGGERTGLKGERTLVAALEEGRTGRLGDIVGTIQGEQDEIIRAPLAGAVIVQGGPGTGKTVVALHRAAYLLYSHRFPLAGQGVMVIGPNRLFLTYIEQVLPSLGESGVELSVLGDFVPNARVRGNDPVHIARVKGDLRMIDVMRRAVRQRQRPLR
;
A
#
# COMPACT_ATOMS: atom_id res chain seq x y z
N MET A 1 -23.93 -26.51 12.63
CA MET A 1 -22.90 -27.50 12.25
C MET A 1 -21.68 -27.16 13.08
N SER A 2 -21.16 -28.10 13.86
CA SER A 2 -20.14 -27.86 14.88
C SER A 2 -18.88 -27.25 14.25
N ASP A 3 -18.70 -25.95 14.44
CA ASP A 3 -17.45 -25.24 14.16
C ASP A 3 -16.41 -25.84 15.11
N THR A 4 -15.63 -26.78 14.59
CA THR A 4 -14.48 -27.27 15.34
C THR A 4 -13.45 -26.18 15.18
N GLU A 5 -13.23 -25.42 16.25
CA GLU A 5 -12.24 -24.35 16.31
C GLU A 5 -10.91 -24.88 15.74
N HIS A 6 -10.30 -24.12 14.83
CA HIS A 6 -9.09 -24.55 14.13
C HIS A 6 -8.02 -24.97 15.17
N PRO A 7 -7.31 -26.11 15.02
CA PRO A 7 -6.41 -26.63 16.06
C PRO A 7 -5.35 -25.61 16.48
N ASP A 8 -4.81 -24.85 15.52
CA ASP A 8 -3.79 -23.83 15.76
C ASP A 8 -4.37 -22.47 16.21
N PHE A 9 -5.68 -22.35 16.43
CA PHE A 9 -6.34 -21.05 16.67
C PHE A 9 -5.78 -20.32 17.90
N ALA A 10 -5.64 -21.02 19.02
CA ALA A 10 -5.14 -20.42 20.26
C ALA A 10 -3.68 -19.94 20.12
N ASP A 11 -2.83 -20.74 19.48
CA ASP A 11 -1.42 -20.42 19.27
C ASP A 11 -1.24 -19.24 18.31
N GLU A 12 -1.99 -19.21 17.20
CA GLU A 12 -1.95 -18.12 16.23
C GLU A 12 -2.57 -16.83 16.81
N ALA A 13 -3.64 -16.92 17.60
CA ALA A 13 -4.20 -15.77 18.31
C ALA A 13 -3.19 -15.17 19.32
N ALA A 14 -2.50 -16.02 20.08
CA ALA A 14 -1.46 -15.59 21.00
C ALA A 14 -0.27 -14.94 20.26
N TYR A 15 0.12 -15.50 19.10
CA TYR A 15 1.16 -14.95 18.26
C TYR A 15 0.80 -13.56 17.71
N ILE A 16 -0.41 -13.41 17.17
CA ILE A 16 -0.94 -12.11 16.67
C ILE A 16 -0.93 -11.08 17.80
N HIS A 17 -1.42 -11.43 18.99
CA HIS A 17 -1.42 -10.53 20.14
C HIS A 17 -0.01 -10.10 20.55
N LYS A 18 0.95 -11.04 20.56
CA LYS A 18 2.36 -10.73 20.82
C LYS A 18 2.95 -9.80 19.76
N ALA A 19 2.63 -9.99 18.48
CA ALA A 19 3.06 -9.11 17.39
C ALA A 19 2.50 -7.69 17.55
N TYR A 20 1.23 -7.55 17.94
CA TYR A 20 0.63 -6.24 18.26
C TYR A 20 1.33 -5.56 19.44
N ALA A 21 1.63 -6.30 20.51
CA ALA A 21 2.38 -5.76 21.65
C ALA A 21 3.77 -5.26 21.23
N ARG A 22 4.47 -5.96 20.33
CA ARG A 22 5.76 -5.50 19.77
C ARG A 22 5.62 -4.29 18.88
N LEU A 23 4.56 -4.20 18.08
CA LEU A 23 4.24 -3.02 17.29
C LEU A 23 4.03 -1.81 18.20
N ASP A 24 3.21 -1.94 19.24
CA ASP A 24 2.91 -0.85 20.20
C ASP A 24 4.19 -0.41 20.93
N GLN A 25 5.03 -1.36 21.38
CA GLN A 25 6.34 -1.04 21.97
C GLN A 25 7.25 -0.29 21.00
N SER A 26 7.28 -0.70 19.73
CA SER A 26 8.09 -0.02 18.70
C SER A 26 7.59 1.41 18.44
N ARG A 27 6.26 1.62 18.47
CA ARG A 27 5.67 2.95 18.33
C ARG A 27 5.99 3.82 19.53
N GLU A 28 5.89 3.29 20.74
CA GLU A 28 6.19 4.03 21.96
C GLU A 28 7.67 4.42 22.06
N ALA A 29 8.58 3.49 21.70
CA ALA A 29 10.00 3.78 21.61
C ALA A 29 10.31 4.88 20.59
N ALA A 30 9.66 4.85 19.42
CA ALA A 30 9.82 5.89 18.41
C ALA A 30 9.27 7.25 18.89
N LYS A 31 8.11 7.29 19.55
CA LYS A 31 7.55 8.51 20.15
C LYS A 31 8.47 9.11 21.20
N SER A 32 8.99 8.28 22.11
CA SER A 32 9.94 8.74 23.13
C SER A 32 11.21 9.35 22.52
N ILE A 33 11.69 8.82 21.39
CA ILE A 33 12.82 9.43 20.66
C ILE A 33 12.41 10.81 20.12
N THR A 34 11.22 10.95 19.52
CA THR A 34 10.72 12.25 19.04
C THR A 34 10.69 13.28 20.17
N ASP A 35 10.09 12.95 21.32
CA ASP A 35 9.98 13.86 22.47
C ASP A 35 11.37 14.29 22.99
N ASN A 36 12.33 13.37 23.01
CA ASN A 36 13.72 13.65 23.39
C ASN A 36 14.47 14.52 22.37
N VAL A 37 14.13 14.41 21.09
CA VAL A 37 14.73 15.19 20.00
C VAL A 37 14.17 16.61 19.99
N GLU A 38 12.87 16.79 20.25
CA GLU A 38 12.21 18.09 20.29
C GLU A 38 12.55 18.89 21.55
N SER A 39 12.76 18.23 22.70
CA SER A 39 13.11 18.88 23.97
C SER A 39 14.55 19.39 24.06
N ARG A 40 15.42 19.06 23.10
CA ARG A 40 16.81 19.57 23.03
C ARG A 40 16.86 20.96 22.40
N GLU A 41 17.03 21.99 23.23
CA GLU A 41 17.29 23.37 22.80
C GLU A 41 18.80 23.68 22.67
N GLY A 42 19.19 24.40 21.62
CA GLY A 42 20.55 24.89 21.42
C GLY A 42 21.48 23.96 20.62
N GLY A 43 22.75 24.33 20.50
CA GLY A 43 23.78 23.58 19.76
C GLY A 43 24.30 24.27 18.50
N THR A 44 25.40 23.72 17.96
CA THR A 44 26.03 24.17 16.71
C THR A 44 25.10 23.97 15.50
N HIS A 45 25.38 24.64 14.37
CA HIS A 45 24.64 24.42 13.12
C HIS A 45 24.59 22.94 12.71
N GLN A 46 25.68 22.21 12.94
CA GLN A 46 25.76 20.78 12.66
C GLN A 46 24.81 19.96 13.55
N ALA A 47 24.76 20.25 14.85
CA ALA A 47 23.84 19.57 15.77
C ALA A 47 22.37 19.78 15.41
N ARG A 48 22.01 20.97 14.90
CA ARG A 48 20.64 21.25 14.41
C ARG A 48 20.30 20.43 13.18
N TYR A 49 21.22 20.36 12.21
CA TYR A 49 21.02 19.55 11.00
C TYR A 49 20.87 18.05 11.34
N GLU A 50 21.73 17.50 12.19
CA GLU A 50 21.64 16.10 12.63
C GLU A 50 20.32 15.83 13.36
N ARG A 51 19.85 16.79 14.17
CA ARG A 51 18.56 16.73 14.86
C ARG A 51 17.40 16.71 13.87
N ASP A 52 17.40 17.59 12.89
CA ASP A 52 16.31 17.69 11.91
C ASP A 52 16.24 16.40 11.05
N VAL A 53 17.39 15.86 10.63
CA VAL A 53 17.47 14.56 9.93
C VAL A 53 16.96 13.41 10.81
N LEU A 54 17.28 13.41 12.10
CA LEU A 54 16.80 12.41 13.03
C LEU A 54 15.28 12.53 13.25
N ALA A 55 14.78 13.75 13.42
CA ALA A 55 13.35 14.03 13.59
C ALA A 55 12.55 13.52 12.38
N ASP A 56 12.98 13.83 11.16
CA ASP A 56 12.32 13.37 9.94
C ASP A 56 12.33 11.84 9.84
N LYS A 57 13.46 11.17 10.16
CA LYS A 57 13.53 9.70 10.15
C LYS A 57 12.57 9.06 11.16
N VAL A 58 12.46 9.63 12.36
CA VAL A 58 11.57 9.11 13.40
C VAL A 58 10.11 9.37 13.04
N ARG A 59 9.78 10.52 12.46
CA ARG A 59 8.44 10.83 11.97
C ARG A 59 7.99 9.86 10.88
N SER A 60 8.81 9.66 9.84
CA SER A 60 8.52 8.65 8.80
C SER A 60 8.36 7.25 9.40
N ARG A 61 9.15 6.90 10.42
CA ARG A 61 9.02 5.61 11.10
C ARG A 61 7.69 5.50 11.88
N LEU A 62 7.22 6.56 12.51
CA LEU A 62 5.95 6.57 13.23
C LEU A 62 4.74 6.43 12.29
N GLU A 63 4.80 7.07 11.13
CA GLU A 63 3.82 6.92 10.05
C GLU A 63 3.80 5.49 9.49
N ASP A 64 4.98 4.93 9.20
CA ASP A 64 5.10 3.55 8.74
C ASP A 64 4.49 2.55 9.73
N LEU A 65 4.58 2.83 11.04
CA LEU A 65 4.02 1.98 12.08
C LEU A 65 2.54 2.29 12.37
N ASP A 66 1.96 3.32 11.77
CA ASP A 66 0.55 3.67 11.93
C ASP A 66 -0.35 2.87 11.00
N ILE A 67 -0.92 1.81 11.54
CA ILE A 67 -1.87 0.97 10.81
C ILE A 67 -3.34 1.32 11.11
N GLY A 68 -3.60 2.30 11.97
CA GLY A 68 -4.97 2.66 12.39
C GLY A 68 -5.77 1.45 12.90
N ASP A 69 -6.98 1.30 12.37
CA ASP A 69 -7.90 0.19 12.68
C ASP A 69 -7.67 -1.06 11.79
N GLN A 70 -6.65 -1.02 10.92
CA GLN A 70 -6.40 -2.10 9.96
C GLN A 70 -5.72 -3.31 10.63
N SER A 71 -5.92 -4.48 10.04
CA SER A 71 -5.29 -5.71 10.53
C SER A 71 -3.78 -5.71 10.26
N LEU A 72 -3.00 -6.16 11.24
CA LEU A 72 -1.54 -6.24 11.17
C LEU A 72 -1.08 -7.44 10.35
N ILE A 73 -1.68 -8.61 10.57
CA ILE A 73 -1.28 -9.89 9.94
C ILE A 73 -2.47 -10.42 9.14
N PHE A 74 -2.23 -10.77 7.87
CA PHE A 74 -3.27 -11.28 6.97
C PHE A 74 -3.22 -12.79 6.85
N GLY A 75 -2.05 -13.38 7.07
CA GLY A 75 -1.86 -14.79 6.87
C GLY A 75 -0.44 -15.23 7.16
N ARG A 76 -0.17 -16.47 6.82
CA ARG A 76 1.12 -17.14 6.98
C ARG A 76 1.40 -18.00 5.76
N ILE A 77 2.65 -18.02 5.34
CA ILE A 77 3.15 -18.97 4.34
C ILE A 77 4.10 -19.94 5.01
N ASP A 78 3.98 -21.23 4.68
CA ASP A 78 4.92 -22.26 5.07
C ASP A 78 5.60 -22.78 3.80
N GLN A 79 6.93 -22.79 3.81
CA GLN A 79 7.75 -23.29 2.72
C GLN A 79 7.93 -24.80 2.84
N ALA A 80 8.18 -25.47 1.71
CA ALA A 80 8.48 -26.90 1.70
C ALA A 80 9.76 -27.25 2.47
N GLU A 81 10.68 -26.29 2.61
CA GLU A 81 11.96 -26.43 3.31
C GLU A 81 11.83 -26.32 4.85
N GLY A 82 10.65 -25.97 5.36
CA GLY A 82 10.33 -25.92 6.79
C GLY A 82 10.27 -24.51 7.40
N ASP A 83 10.72 -23.49 6.66
CA ASP A 83 10.58 -22.09 7.06
C ASP A 83 9.13 -21.61 6.97
N HIS A 84 8.76 -20.67 7.83
CA HIS A 84 7.44 -20.05 7.81
C HIS A 84 7.52 -18.55 8.07
N PHE A 85 6.61 -17.81 7.44
CA PHE A 85 6.58 -16.36 7.52
C PHE A 85 5.14 -15.87 7.68
N HIS A 86 4.89 -15.11 8.76
CA HIS A 86 3.64 -14.37 8.91
C HIS A 86 3.70 -13.11 8.04
N ILE A 87 2.71 -12.96 7.15
CA ILE A 87 2.63 -11.87 6.20
C ILE A 87 1.66 -10.81 6.71
N GLY A 88 2.09 -9.56 6.71
CA GLY A 88 1.35 -8.46 7.30
C GLY A 88 1.62 -7.11 6.68
N ARG A 89 0.97 -6.09 7.24
CA ARG A 89 0.99 -4.71 6.72
C ARG A 89 2.35 -4.04 6.86
N VAL A 90 2.98 -4.25 8.00
CA VAL A 90 4.22 -3.60 8.40
C VAL A 90 5.14 -4.63 9.01
N ALA A 91 6.45 -4.46 8.80
CA ALA A 91 7.43 -5.34 9.40
C ALA A 91 7.51 -5.14 10.92
N VAL A 92 7.39 -6.22 11.68
CA VAL A 92 7.53 -6.26 13.14
C VAL A 92 8.63 -7.24 13.50
N PHE A 93 9.47 -6.87 14.46
CA PHE A 93 10.61 -7.66 14.92
C PHE A 93 10.49 -7.96 16.41
N ASP A 94 11.06 -9.08 16.84
CA ASP A 94 11.21 -9.39 18.26
C ASP A 94 12.43 -8.67 18.89
N GLU A 95 12.73 -8.98 20.16
CA GLU A 95 13.87 -8.41 20.90
C GLU A 95 15.23 -8.74 20.27
N ASP A 96 15.34 -9.93 19.69
CA ASP A 96 16.56 -10.43 19.05
C ASP A 96 16.68 -9.97 17.58
N ARG A 97 15.72 -9.15 17.12
CA ARG A 97 15.59 -8.64 15.73
C ARG A 97 15.24 -9.70 14.71
N ASN A 98 14.64 -10.82 15.12
CA ASN A 98 14.04 -11.76 14.19
C ASN A 98 12.70 -11.21 13.68
N PRO A 99 12.38 -11.40 12.39
CA PRO A 99 11.11 -10.94 11.83
C PRO A 99 9.95 -11.74 12.40
N MET A 100 9.06 -11.08 13.14
CA MET A 100 7.79 -11.64 13.57
C MET A 100 6.70 -11.49 12.51
N VAL A 101 6.71 -10.35 11.81
CA VAL A 101 5.79 -10.04 10.71
C VAL A 101 6.61 -9.55 9.55
N VAL A 102 6.39 -10.13 8.39
CA VAL A 102 6.98 -9.72 7.13
C VAL A 102 6.02 -8.79 6.41
N ASP A 103 6.54 -7.65 5.97
CA ASP A 103 5.78 -6.69 5.17
C ASP A 103 5.34 -7.31 3.83
N TRP A 104 4.07 -7.16 3.47
CA TRP A 104 3.50 -7.68 2.23
C TRP A 104 4.24 -7.22 0.97
N ARG A 105 4.92 -6.07 1.03
CA ARG A 105 5.70 -5.51 -0.07
C ARG A 105 7.04 -6.24 -0.28
N ALA A 106 7.47 -7.06 0.68
CA ALA A 106 8.70 -7.84 0.57
C ALA A 106 8.61 -8.87 -0.58
N PRO A 107 9.72 -9.20 -1.26
CA PRO A 107 9.73 -10.25 -2.28
C PRO A 107 9.30 -11.62 -1.75
N ILE A 108 9.69 -11.95 -0.51
CA ILE A 108 9.34 -13.24 0.13
C ILE A 108 7.82 -13.39 0.37
N ALA A 109 7.06 -12.30 0.36
CA ALA A 109 5.60 -12.31 0.48
C ALA A 109 4.87 -12.55 -0.86
N GLU A 110 5.57 -12.50 -2.00
CA GLU A 110 4.95 -12.72 -3.32
C GLU A 110 4.19 -14.06 -3.45
N PRO A 111 4.71 -15.20 -2.95
CA PRO A 111 3.99 -16.47 -2.99
C PRO A 111 2.64 -16.42 -2.26
N PHE A 112 2.48 -15.58 -1.23
CA PHE A 112 1.21 -15.44 -0.52
C PHE A 112 0.09 -15.01 -1.47
N TYR A 113 0.38 -14.22 -2.50
CA TYR A 113 -0.61 -13.72 -3.47
C TYR A 113 -0.65 -14.54 -4.76
N ARG A 114 0.51 -14.97 -5.27
CA ARG A 114 0.63 -15.56 -6.60
C ARG A 114 0.67 -17.09 -6.62
N ALA A 115 0.91 -17.74 -5.49
CA ALA A 115 0.97 -19.20 -5.46
C ALA A 115 -0.40 -19.80 -5.83
N THR A 116 -0.34 -20.83 -6.68
CA THR A 116 -1.48 -21.64 -7.10
C THR A 116 -1.11 -23.12 -7.01
N GLY A 117 -2.08 -24.02 -7.02
CA GLY A 117 -1.79 -25.47 -7.03
C GLY A 117 -0.92 -25.93 -8.22
N ARG A 118 -0.88 -25.18 -9.32
CA ARG A 118 0.00 -25.45 -10.48
C ARG A 118 1.39 -24.85 -10.33
N GLN A 119 1.48 -23.69 -9.69
CA GLN A 119 2.71 -22.96 -9.46
C GLN A 119 2.78 -22.63 -7.97
N THR A 120 3.31 -23.58 -7.18
CA THR A 120 3.30 -23.49 -5.71
C THR A 120 4.25 -22.43 -5.17
N MET A 121 5.22 -21.98 -5.98
CA MET A 121 6.24 -21.00 -5.59
C MET A 121 7.00 -21.39 -4.31
N GLY A 122 7.23 -22.70 -4.12
CA GLY A 122 7.95 -23.25 -2.96
C GLY A 122 7.10 -23.39 -1.70
N LEU A 123 5.81 -23.07 -1.74
CA LEU A 123 4.92 -23.23 -0.60
C LEU A 123 4.50 -24.69 -0.42
N SER A 124 4.39 -25.11 0.84
CA SER A 124 3.69 -26.32 1.28
C SER A 124 2.29 -25.98 1.80
N ARG A 125 2.13 -24.81 2.43
CA ARG A 125 0.86 -24.30 2.95
C ARG A 125 0.79 -22.77 2.87
N ARG A 126 -0.42 -22.25 2.62
CA ARG A 126 -0.81 -20.85 2.82
C ARG A 126 -2.00 -20.81 3.77
N ARG A 127 -1.89 -19.99 4.79
CA ARG A 127 -2.90 -19.77 5.81
C ARG A 127 -3.42 -18.34 5.69
N HIS A 128 -4.73 -18.16 5.66
CA HIS A 128 -5.38 -16.86 5.76
C HIS A 128 -5.97 -16.68 7.14
N TYR A 129 -5.84 -15.47 7.68
CA TYR A 129 -6.47 -15.07 8.92
C TYR A 129 -7.68 -14.18 8.62
N ILE A 130 -8.82 -14.53 9.22
CA ILE A 130 -9.98 -13.65 9.27
C ILE A 130 -9.85 -12.89 10.58
N THR A 131 -9.53 -11.61 10.49
CA THR A 131 -9.31 -10.75 11.66
C THR A 131 -10.30 -9.60 11.68
N ARG A 132 -10.62 -9.14 12.89
CA ARG A 132 -11.35 -7.88 13.10
C ARG A 132 -10.59 -7.06 14.12
N TYR A 133 -10.11 -5.90 13.70
CA TYR A 133 -9.16 -5.10 14.47
C TYR A 133 -7.92 -5.94 14.87
N ARG A 134 -7.79 -6.26 16.16
CA ARG A 134 -6.68 -7.03 16.74
C ARG A 134 -7.06 -8.48 17.07
N GLU A 135 -8.30 -8.87 16.81
CA GLU A 135 -8.83 -10.19 17.18
C GLU A 135 -8.86 -11.13 15.98
N LEU A 136 -8.36 -12.35 16.19
CA LEU A 136 -8.49 -13.45 15.24
C LEU A 136 -9.89 -14.05 15.36
N LEU A 137 -10.60 -14.14 14.24
CA LEU A 137 -11.95 -14.70 14.15
C LEU A 137 -11.97 -16.07 13.47
N GLY A 138 -11.01 -16.34 12.59
CA GLY A 138 -10.96 -17.58 11.84
C GLY A 138 -9.65 -17.81 11.12
N ILE A 139 -9.39 -19.06 10.79
CA ILE A 139 -8.20 -19.52 10.07
C ILE A 139 -8.65 -20.37 8.88
N GLU A 140 -8.08 -20.08 7.71
CA GLU A 140 -8.29 -20.89 6.51
C GLU A 140 -6.96 -21.38 5.94
N ASP A 141 -6.76 -22.70 5.92
CA ASP A 141 -5.58 -23.34 5.35
C ASP A 141 -5.80 -23.81 3.92
N GLU A 142 -4.81 -23.52 3.08
CA GLU A 142 -4.65 -24.02 1.72
C GLU A 142 -3.32 -24.77 1.63
N TYR A 143 -3.36 -26.03 1.17
CA TYR A 143 -2.18 -26.88 1.05
C TYR A 143 -1.76 -27.01 -0.41
N PHE A 144 -0.46 -26.88 -0.65
CA PHE A 144 0.14 -27.02 -1.97
C PHE A 144 0.85 -28.37 -2.04
N THR A 145 0.17 -29.35 -2.62
CA THR A 145 0.77 -30.66 -2.91
C THR A 145 1.33 -30.62 -4.33
N GLY A 146 2.62 -30.96 -4.48
CA GLY A 146 3.23 -31.17 -5.81
C GLY A 146 2.47 -32.24 -6.61
N GLU A 147 2.57 -32.17 -7.94
CA GLU A 147 1.79 -32.91 -8.95
C GLU A 147 1.04 -34.18 -8.44
N GLY A 148 -0.29 -34.08 -8.35
CA GLY A 148 -1.18 -35.24 -8.19
C GLY A 148 -2.07 -35.27 -6.95
N GLY A 149 -1.92 -34.34 -6.00
CA GLY A 149 -2.82 -34.26 -4.84
C GLY A 149 -4.22 -33.74 -5.21
N GLU A 150 -5.25 -34.35 -4.62
CA GLU A 150 -6.64 -33.93 -4.80
C GLU A 150 -6.78 -32.42 -4.66
N ARG A 151 -7.49 -31.80 -5.61
CA ARG A 151 -7.93 -30.40 -5.53
C ARG A 151 -8.79 -30.25 -4.28
N THR A 152 -8.20 -29.96 -3.13
CA THR A 152 -8.92 -29.37 -2.01
C THR A 152 -9.32 -27.97 -2.46
N GLY A 153 -10.49 -27.90 -3.08
CA GLY A 153 -10.91 -26.79 -3.91
C GLY A 153 -11.00 -25.46 -3.18
N LEU A 154 -10.82 -24.38 -3.96
CA LEU A 154 -11.49 -23.07 -3.81
C LEU A 154 -11.66 -22.55 -2.36
N LYS A 155 -10.65 -22.70 -1.50
CA LYS A 155 -10.70 -22.29 -0.08
C LYS A 155 -10.07 -20.91 0.21
N GLY A 156 -10.14 -19.99 -0.75
CA GLY A 156 -9.92 -18.54 -0.54
C GLY A 156 -11.19 -17.70 -0.76
N GLU A 157 -12.27 -18.32 -1.25
CA GLU A 157 -13.53 -17.66 -1.59
C GLU A 157 -14.27 -17.20 -0.33
N ARG A 158 -14.10 -17.90 0.80
CA ARG A 158 -14.72 -17.55 2.09
C ARG A 158 -14.03 -16.35 2.76
N THR A 159 -12.70 -16.27 2.72
CA THR A 159 -11.98 -15.05 3.14
C THR A 159 -12.35 -13.84 2.28
N LEU A 160 -12.47 -14.02 0.95
CA LEU A 160 -12.97 -12.96 0.06
C LEU A 160 -14.43 -12.57 0.39
N VAL A 161 -15.30 -13.54 0.64
CA VAL A 161 -16.71 -13.31 1.01
C VAL A 161 -16.81 -12.62 2.37
N ALA A 162 -16.03 -13.02 3.38
CA ALA A 162 -16.00 -12.36 4.67
C ALA A 162 -15.52 -10.90 4.56
N ALA A 163 -14.51 -10.63 3.72
CA ALA A 163 -14.06 -9.28 3.42
C ALA A 163 -15.10 -8.47 2.59
N LEU A 164 -15.91 -9.13 1.76
CA LEU A 164 -17.02 -8.50 1.03
C LEU A 164 -18.24 -8.21 1.93
N GLU A 165 -18.44 -9.01 2.98
CA GLU A 165 -19.50 -8.86 3.98
C GLU A 165 -19.15 -7.81 5.05
N GLU A 166 -17.87 -7.50 5.24
CA GLU A 166 -17.44 -6.35 6.03
C GLU A 166 -17.96 -5.07 5.34
N GLY A 167 -18.98 -4.47 5.97
CA GLY A 167 -19.91 -3.56 5.32
C GLY A 167 -19.27 -2.45 4.48
N ARG A 168 -19.92 -2.10 3.37
CA ARG A 168 -19.57 -0.93 2.54
C ARG A 168 -19.75 0.36 3.34
N THR A 169 -18.75 0.75 4.11
CA THR A 169 -18.73 1.96 4.96
C THR A 169 -18.64 3.26 4.16
N GLY A 170 -18.76 3.21 2.83
CA GLY A 170 -18.53 4.35 1.95
C GLY A 170 -17.06 4.77 1.87
N ARG A 171 -16.14 4.03 2.50
CA ARG A 171 -14.68 4.19 2.44
C ARG A 171 -14.07 3.13 1.53
N LEU A 172 -12.90 3.41 0.97
CA LEU A 172 -12.18 2.42 0.18
C LEU A 172 -11.60 1.39 1.16
N GLY A 173 -12.08 0.15 1.06
CA GLY A 173 -11.71 -0.93 1.99
C GLY A 173 -10.24 -1.31 1.90
N ASP A 174 -9.73 -1.87 2.99
CA ASP A 174 -8.40 -2.46 3.04
C ASP A 174 -8.38 -3.77 2.24
N ILE A 175 -7.64 -3.80 1.13
CA ILE A 175 -7.58 -4.97 0.25
C ILE A 175 -6.31 -5.80 0.44
N VAL A 176 -5.36 -5.39 1.29
CA VAL A 176 -4.01 -5.97 1.27
C VAL A 176 -4.02 -7.48 1.55
N GLY A 177 -4.87 -7.93 2.47
CA GLY A 177 -5.06 -9.35 2.75
C GLY A 177 -5.84 -10.13 1.68
N THR A 178 -6.47 -9.43 0.73
CA THR A 178 -7.35 -10.00 -0.30
C THR A 178 -6.92 -9.65 -1.73
N ILE A 179 -5.71 -9.11 -1.90
CA ILE A 179 -5.10 -8.87 -3.22
C ILE A 179 -5.09 -10.19 -3.99
N GLN A 180 -5.66 -10.18 -5.18
CA GLN A 180 -5.67 -11.33 -6.06
C GLN A 180 -4.37 -11.43 -6.85
N GLY A 181 -4.00 -12.64 -7.31
CA GLY A 181 -2.77 -12.86 -8.07
C GLY A 181 -2.60 -11.92 -9.28
N GLU A 182 -3.66 -11.73 -10.08
CA GLU A 182 -3.64 -10.80 -11.24
C GLU A 182 -3.43 -9.33 -10.81
N GLN A 183 -3.91 -8.96 -9.63
CA GLN A 183 -3.70 -7.62 -9.08
C GLN A 183 -2.27 -7.45 -8.57
N ASP A 184 -1.73 -8.47 -7.90
CA ASP A 184 -0.33 -8.48 -7.44
C ASP A 184 0.65 -8.37 -8.61
N GLU A 185 0.37 -9.00 -9.76
CA GLU A 185 1.16 -8.83 -10.99
C GLU A 185 1.22 -7.37 -11.46
N ILE A 186 0.09 -6.67 -11.41
CA ILE A 186 0.02 -5.23 -11.74
C ILE A 186 0.75 -4.40 -10.69
N ILE A 187 0.62 -4.74 -9.41
CA ILE A 187 1.28 -4.03 -8.30
C ILE A 187 2.81 -4.17 -8.41
N ARG A 188 3.31 -5.37 -8.68
CA ARG A 188 4.73 -5.69 -8.74
C ARG A 188 5.37 -5.53 -10.12
N ALA A 189 4.61 -5.14 -11.15
CA ALA A 189 5.17 -4.89 -12.47
C ALA A 189 6.34 -3.88 -12.41
N PRO A 190 7.38 -4.00 -13.25
CA PRO A 190 8.59 -3.17 -13.17
C PRO A 190 8.31 -1.65 -13.18
N LEU A 191 9.20 -0.86 -12.56
CA LEU A 191 9.06 0.61 -12.56
C LEU A 191 9.14 1.21 -13.97
N ALA A 192 9.99 0.67 -14.83
CA ALA A 192 10.27 1.25 -16.14
C ALA A 192 9.07 1.14 -17.10
N GLY A 193 8.75 2.25 -17.78
CA GLY A 193 7.73 2.30 -18.83
C GLY A 193 6.37 2.82 -18.35
N ALA A 194 5.35 2.63 -19.19
CA ALA A 194 3.97 2.98 -18.90
C ALA A 194 3.13 1.71 -18.75
N VAL A 195 2.38 1.62 -17.65
CA VAL A 195 1.45 0.52 -17.39
C VAL A 195 0.02 1.05 -17.50
N ILE A 196 -0.77 0.43 -18.38
CA ILE A 196 -2.19 0.77 -18.56
C ILE A 196 -3.02 -0.30 -17.87
N VAL A 197 -3.74 0.09 -16.83
CA VAL A 197 -4.63 -0.81 -16.09
C VAL A 197 -6.07 -0.63 -16.59
N GLN A 198 -6.56 -1.61 -17.34
CA GLN A 198 -7.92 -1.63 -17.86
C GLN A 198 -8.73 -2.74 -17.20
N GLY A 199 -9.99 -2.46 -16.87
CA GLY A 199 -10.87 -3.41 -16.21
C GLY A 199 -12.28 -2.83 -16.01
N GLY A 200 -13.25 -3.70 -15.73
CA GLY A 200 -14.65 -3.33 -15.55
C GLY A 200 -14.91 -2.42 -14.34
N PRO A 201 -16.10 -1.80 -14.23
CA PRO A 201 -16.52 -1.11 -13.01
C PRO A 201 -16.39 -2.04 -11.79
N GLY A 202 -15.88 -1.52 -10.67
CA GLY A 202 -15.78 -2.27 -9.41
C GLY A 202 -14.57 -3.23 -9.29
N THR A 203 -13.73 -3.40 -10.32
CA THR A 203 -12.58 -4.33 -10.27
C THR A 203 -11.37 -3.82 -9.46
N GLY A 204 -11.54 -2.79 -8.63
CA GLY A 204 -10.47 -2.29 -7.75
C GLY A 204 -9.32 -1.54 -8.42
N LYS A 205 -9.43 -1.13 -9.70
CA LYS A 205 -8.33 -0.47 -10.47
C LYS A 205 -7.61 0.65 -9.71
N THR A 206 -8.38 1.57 -9.12
CA THR A 206 -7.82 2.68 -8.34
C THR A 206 -7.01 2.16 -7.17
N VAL A 207 -7.55 1.19 -6.43
CA VAL A 207 -6.90 0.59 -5.26
C VAL A 207 -5.60 -0.10 -5.68
N VAL A 208 -5.63 -0.87 -6.76
CA VAL A 208 -4.45 -1.55 -7.35
C VAL A 208 -3.38 -0.54 -7.75
N ALA A 209 -3.76 0.57 -8.39
CA ALA A 209 -2.81 1.62 -8.77
C ALA A 209 -2.15 2.30 -7.55
N LEU A 210 -2.89 2.51 -6.46
CA LEU A 210 -2.36 3.08 -5.23
C LEU A 210 -1.43 2.11 -4.50
N HIS A 211 -1.80 0.83 -4.43
CA HIS A 211 -0.92 -0.20 -3.86
C HIS A 211 0.34 -0.42 -4.71
N ARG A 212 0.25 -0.28 -6.03
CA ARG A 212 1.42 -0.21 -6.92
C ARG A 212 2.36 0.93 -6.52
N ALA A 213 1.84 2.14 -6.30
CA ALA A 213 2.66 3.26 -5.84
C ALA A 213 3.36 2.96 -4.51
N ALA A 214 2.63 2.39 -3.54
CA ALA A 214 3.19 1.98 -2.25
C ALA A 214 4.30 0.92 -2.38
N TYR A 215 4.09 -0.08 -3.25
CA TYR A 215 5.07 -1.12 -3.55
C TYR A 215 6.33 -0.53 -4.22
N LEU A 216 6.18 0.38 -5.18
CA LEU A 216 7.32 1.01 -5.86
C LEU A 216 8.13 1.89 -4.90
N LEU A 217 7.48 2.66 -4.02
CA LEU A 217 8.18 3.46 -3.01
C LEU A 217 8.94 2.59 -2.00
N TYR A 218 8.39 1.43 -1.63
CA TYR A 218 9.08 0.46 -0.79
C TYR A 218 10.27 -0.19 -1.50
N SER A 219 10.04 -0.76 -2.68
CA SER A 219 11.02 -1.57 -3.40
C SER A 219 12.11 -0.72 -4.07
N HIS A 220 11.83 0.53 -4.41
CA HIS A 220 12.73 1.42 -5.15
C HIS A 220 13.00 2.71 -4.36
N ARG A 221 13.30 2.55 -3.07
CA ARG A 221 13.61 3.66 -2.14
C ARG A 221 14.69 4.59 -2.71
N PHE A 222 15.73 4.05 -3.33
CA PHE A 222 16.73 4.79 -4.12
C PHE A 222 16.45 4.53 -5.61
N PRO A 223 15.54 5.26 -6.28
CA PRO A 223 15.65 6.69 -6.62
C PRO A 223 14.42 7.55 -6.25
N LEU A 224 13.36 6.94 -5.72
CA LEU A 224 12.07 7.62 -5.52
C LEU A 224 11.98 8.44 -4.23
N ALA A 225 12.81 8.16 -3.22
CA ALA A 225 12.79 8.90 -1.95
C ALA A 225 13.04 10.43 -2.11
N GLY A 226 13.67 10.86 -3.21
CA GLY A 226 13.86 12.29 -3.51
C GLY A 226 12.96 12.84 -4.63
N GLN A 227 12.29 11.98 -5.41
CA GLN A 227 11.46 12.38 -6.56
C GLN A 227 9.97 12.37 -6.25
N GLY A 228 9.57 11.53 -5.30
CA GLY A 228 8.18 11.30 -4.95
C GLY A 228 7.36 10.65 -6.07
N VAL A 229 6.06 10.55 -5.83
CA VAL A 229 5.03 10.00 -6.72
C VAL A 229 3.92 11.03 -6.81
N MET A 230 3.61 11.48 -8.02
CA MET A 230 2.47 12.36 -8.28
C MET A 230 1.24 11.52 -8.63
N VAL A 231 0.17 11.66 -7.87
CA VAL A 231 -1.14 11.07 -8.18
C VAL A 231 -2.07 12.16 -8.67
N ILE A 232 -2.49 12.04 -9.93
CA ILE A 232 -3.40 13.01 -10.56
C ILE A 232 -4.83 12.46 -10.50
N GLY A 233 -5.69 13.14 -9.74
CA GLY A 233 -7.09 12.83 -9.60
C GLY A 233 -8.00 13.65 -10.53
N PRO A 234 -9.23 13.20 -10.78
CA PRO A 234 -10.21 13.96 -11.55
C PRO A 234 -10.76 15.18 -10.81
N ASN A 235 -10.79 15.15 -9.47
CA ASN A 235 -11.27 16.23 -8.61
C ASN A 235 -10.76 16.05 -7.17
N ARG A 236 -10.86 17.10 -6.35
CA ARG A 236 -10.34 17.09 -4.96
C ARG A 236 -11.09 16.15 -4.02
N LEU A 237 -12.41 15.95 -4.21
CA LEU A 237 -13.18 15.00 -3.39
C LEU A 237 -12.66 13.56 -3.58
N PHE A 238 -12.30 13.20 -4.81
CA PHE A 238 -11.67 11.92 -5.11
C PHE A 238 -10.28 11.80 -4.47
N LEU A 239 -9.49 12.88 -4.45
CA LEU A 239 -8.18 12.89 -3.78
C LEU A 239 -8.31 12.67 -2.27
N THR A 240 -9.21 13.39 -1.60
CA THR A 240 -9.51 13.19 -0.17
C THR A 240 -9.95 11.75 0.12
N TYR A 241 -10.69 11.13 -0.80
CA TYR A 241 -11.12 9.74 -0.66
C TYR A 241 -9.96 8.74 -0.71
N ILE A 242 -8.94 8.98 -1.54
CA ILE A 242 -7.80 8.07 -1.66
C ILE A 242 -6.70 8.33 -0.63
N GLU A 243 -6.61 9.52 -0.03
CA GLU A 243 -5.69 9.84 1.09
C GLU A 243 -5.83 8.83 2.24
N GLN A 244 -7.04 8.36 2.51
CA GLN A 244 -7.33 7.41 3.59
C GLN A 244 -6.83 5.99 3.34
N VAL A 245 -6.44 5.65 2.10
CA VAL A 245 -5.80 4.36 1.75
C VAL A 245 -4.30 4.52 1.52
N LEU A 246 -3.84 5.76 1.45
CA LEU A 246 -2.45 6.16 1.44
C LEU A 246 -1.87 6.59 2.82
N PRO A 247 -2.40 6.25 4.03
CA PRO A 247 -1.91 6.85 5.27
C PRO A 247 -0.41 6.61 5.51
N SER A 248 0.14 5.50 5.00
CA SER A 248 1.56 5.17 5.09
C SER A 248 2.45 5.83 4.02
N LEU A 249 1.91 6.77 3.24
CA LEU A 249 2.61 7.48 2.17
C LEU A 249 2.64 9.01 2.36
N GLY A 250 1.97 9.52 3.39
CA GLY A 250 1.62 10.93 3.58
C GLY A 250 2.77 11.91 3.68
N GLU A 251 3.96 11.53 4.17
CA GLU A 251 5.11 12.46 4.23
C GLU A 251 6.36 11.95 3.48
N SER A 252 6.32 10.75 2.89
CA SER A 252 7.48 10.14 2.21
C SER A 252 7.46 10.29 0.68
N GLY A 253 6.83 11.37 0.20
CA GLY A 253 6.90 11.77 -1.20
C GLY A 253 5.73 11.33 -2.07
N VAL A 254 4.47 11.46 -1.63
CA VAL A 254 3.32 11.39 -2.54
C VAL A 254 2.65 12.76 -2.63
N GLU A 255 2.55 13.30 -3.84
CA GLU A 255 1.86 14.55 -4.12
C GLU A 255 0.53 14.26 -4.81
N LEU A 256 -0.57 14.77 -4.24
CA LEU A 256 -1.90 14.64 -4.79
C LEU A 256 -2.28 15.94 -5.49
N SER A 257 -2.63 15.86 -6.77
CA SER A 257 -2.99 17.04 -7.57
C SER A 257 -4.18 16.77 -8.48
N VAL A 258 -4.93 17.82 -8.81
CA VAL A 258 -5.86 17.78 -9.95
C VAL A 258 -5.25 18.52 -11.13
N LEU A 259 -5.74 18.26 -12.35
CA LEU A 259 -5.26 18.95 -13.56
C LEU A 259 -5.28 20.49 -13.45
N GLY A 260 -6.23 21.03 -12.67
CA GLY A 260 -6.33 22.48 -12.44
C GLY A 260 -5.19 23.07 -11.60
N ASP A 261 -4.48 22.27 -10.82
CA ASP A 261 -3.39 22.75 -9.94
C ASP A 261 -2.07 22.97 -10.71
N PHE A 262 -1.91 22.39 -11.90
CA PHE A 262 -0.68 22.44 -12.70
C PHE A 262 -0.42 23.78 -13.41
N VAL A 263 -1.40 24.70 -13.42
CA VAL A 263 -1.23 26.01 -14.04
C VAL A 263 -1.03 27.06 -12.94
N PRO A 264 0.21 27.49 -12.66
CA PRO A 264 0.48 28.44 -11.60
C PRO A 264 -0.26 29.76 -11.86
N ASN A 265 -0.84 30.34 -10.81
CA ASN A 265 -1.58 31.61 -10.83
C ASN A 265 -2.83 31.62 -11.72
N ALA A 266 -3.31 30.45 -12.18
CA ALA A 266 -4.58 30.36 -12.90
C ALA A 266 -5.66 29.77 -12.00
N ARG A 267 -6.73 30.55 -11.77
CA ARG A 267 -7.94 30.03 -11.12
C ARG A 267 -8.88 29.48 -12.17
N VAL A 268 -9.19 28.18 -12.09
CA VAL A 268 -10.23 27.57 -12.93
C VAL A 268 -11.57 28.24 -12.61
N ARG A 269 -12.18 28.87 -13.62
CA ARG A 269 -13.42 29.66 -13.49
C ARG A 269 -14.68 28.88 -13.85
N GLY A 270 -14.54 27.67 -14.37
CA GLY A 270 -15.64 26.82 -14.81
C GLY A 270 -15.16 25.76 -15.78
N ASN A 271 -16.10 24.91 -16.23
CA ASN A 271 -15.86 23.86 -17.21
C ASN A 271 -16.47 24.24 -18.55
N ASP A 272 -15.73 23.97 -19.63
CA ASP A 272 -16.25 24.13 -20.98
C ASP A 272 -17.32 23.05 -21.29
N PRO A 273 -18.34 23.37 -22.11
CA PRO A 273 -19.21 22.35 -22.71
C PRO A 273 -18.38 21.27 -23.44
N VAL A 274 -18.87 20.02 -23.43
CA VAL A 274 -18.15 18.83 -23.93
C VAL A 274 -17.54 19.03 -25.33
N HIS A 275 -18.28 19.65 -26.25
CA HIS A 275 -17.80 19.87 -27.62
C HIS A 275 -16.62 20.87 -27.67
N ILE A 276 -16.59 21.89 -26.81
CA ILE A 276 -15.50 22.86 -26.70
C ILE A 276 -14.29 22.22 -26.00
N ALA A 277 -14.53 21.50 -24.91
CA ALA A 277 -13.48 20.77 -24.18
C ALA A 277 -12.77 19.77 -25.11
N ARG A 278 -13.51 19.06 -25.97
CA ARG A 278 -12.95 18.15 -26.97
C ARG A 278 -12.02 18.87 -27.95
N VAL A 279 -12.39 20.04 -28.45
CA VAL A 279 -11.54 20.82 -29.37
C VAL A 279 -10.28 21.32 -28.66
N LYS A 280 -10.40 21.79 -27.41
CA LYS A 280 -9.26 22.27 -26.61
C LYS A 280 -8.30 21.14 -26.19
N GLY A 281 -8.81 19.94 -25.96
CA GLY A 281 -8.02 18.74 -25.60
C GLY A 281 -7.42 17.99 -26.79
N ASP A 282 -7.72 18.40 -28.03
CA ASP A 282 -7.17 17.78 -29.24
C ASP A 282 -5.72 18.23 -29.47
N LEU A 283 -4.85 17.31 -29.89
CA LEU A 283 -3.43 17.60 -30.15
C LEU A 283 -3.22 18.71 -31.19
N ARG A 284 -4.18 18.95 -32.10
CA ARG A 284 -4.14 20.07 -33.05
C ARG A 284 -4.12 21.44 -32.36
N MET A 285 -4.60 21.55 -31.12
CA MET A 285 -4.55 22.77 -30.34
C MET A 285 -3.10 23.22 -30.06
N ILE A 286 -2.14 22.29 -30.05
CA ILE A 286 -0.71 22.61 -29.92
C ILE A 286 -0.26 23.54 -31.05
N ASP A 287 -0.68 23.28 -32.29
CA ASP A 287 -0.31 24.10 -33.45
C ASP A 287 -0.99 25.47 -33.44
N VAL A 288 -2.25 25.52 -32.97
CA VAL A 288 -2.97 26.78 -32.75
C VAL A 288 -2.22 27.63 -31.73
N MET A 289 -1.82 27.06 -30.59
CA MET A 289 -1.08 27.75 -29.55
C MET A 289 0.30 28.21 -30.04
N ARG A 290 1.04 27.37 -30.77
CA ARG A 290 2.34 27.76 -31.38
C ARG A 290 2.19 28.95 -32.32
N ARG A 291 1.18 28.95 -33.20
CA ARG A 291 0.89 30.07 -34.11
C ARG A 291 0.50 31.33 -33.35
N ALA A 292 -0.36 31.19 -32.33
CA ALA A 292 -0.82 32.30 -31.50
C ALA A 292 0.31 32.98 -30.73
N VAL A 293 1.27 32.20 -30.21
CA VAL A 293 2.49 32.71 -29.54
C VAL A 293 3.38 33.41 -30.55
N ARG A 294 3.69 32.78 -31.70
CA ARG A 294 4.55 33.36 -32.75
C ARG A 294 4.02 34.73 -33.23
N GLN A 295 2.71 34.87 -33.40
CA GLN A 295 2.10 36.15 -33.80
C GLN A 295 2.19 37.26 -32.73
N ARG A 296 2.36 36.88 -31.45
CA ARG A 296 2.41 37.81 -30.32
C ARG A 296 3.82 38.07 -29.79
N GLN A 297 4.82 37.30 -30.25
CA GLN A 297 6.22 37.55 -29.95
C GLN A 297 6.64 38.90 -30.55
N ARG A 298 7.10 39.80 -29.68
CA ARG A 298 7.76 41.05 -30.08
C ARG A 298 9.25 40.94 -29.76
N PRO A 299 10.15 41.47 -30.60
CA PRO A 299 11.56 41.55 -30.24
C PRO A 299 11.70 42.35 -28.94
N LEU A 300 12.60 41.90 -28.07
CA LEU A 300 13.00 42.67 -26.89
C LEU A 300 13.52 44.02 -27.38
N ARG A 301 12.90 45.11 -26.93
CA ARG A 301 13.37 46.48 -27.18
C ARG A 301 14.50 46.82 -26.23
#